data_AF-A0A1X1XVU8-F1
#
_entry.id   AF-A0A1X1XVU8-F1
#
_cell.length_a   1.000
_cell.length_b   1.000
_cell.length_c   1.000
_cell.angle_alpha   90.00
_cell.angle_beta   90.00
_cell.angle_gamma   90.00
#
_symmetry.space_group_name_H-M   'P 1'
#
loop_
_entity.id
_entity.type
_entity.pdbx_description
1 polymer ?
#
loop_
_entity_poly.entity_id
_entity_poly.type
_entity_poly.pdbx_seq_one_letter_code
_entity_poly.pdbx_strand_id
1 'polypeptide(L)'
;MRSFRVFNNIDRVDVEWMILGLRWRLPAMVALISTIFAGLIVYMVSNAWVAVPVGLILAFGVLHIVRWINGMDPQGVLHEFTQLGLILRTTRRPVINNTGRR
;
A
#
# COMPACT_ATOMS: atom_id res chain seq x y z
N MET A 1 2.05 -37.37 26.99
CA MET A 1 2.73 -36.18 26.42
C MET A 1 1.75 -35.02 26.44
N ARG A 2 1.97 -33.98 27.27
CA ARG A 2 1.09 -32.80 27.28
C ARG A 2 1.39 -31.97 26.04
N SER A 3 0.38 -31.71 25.21
CA SER A 3 0.51 -30.79 24.08
C SER A 3 0.72 -29.38 24.63
N PHE A 4 1.97 -28.94 24.67
CA PHE A 4 2.31 -27.57 25.01
C PHE A 4 1.97 -26.71 23.78
N ARG A 5 0.74 -26.20 23.70
CA ARG A 5 0.45 -25.08 22.80
C ARG A 5 1.11 -23.87 23.41
N VAL A 6 2.28 -23.50 22.88
CA VAL A 6 2.85 -22.17 23.08
C VAL A 6 1.78 -21.21 22.56
N PHE A 7 1.07 -20.55 23.48
CA PHE A 7 0.25 -19.40 23.17
C PHE A 7 1.21 -18.32 22.70
N ASN A 8 1.54 -18.36 21.41
CA ASN A 8 2.31 -17.31 20.80
C ASN A 8 1.38 -16.09 20.87
N ASN A 9 1.76 -15.09 21.69
CA ASN A 9 1.03 -13.85 21.88
C ASN A 9 1.21 -12.98 20.61
N ILE A 10 0.80 -13.54 19.47
CA ILE A 10 0.80 -12.87 18.19
C ILE A 10 -0.50 -12.09 18.16
N ASP A 11 -0.46 -10.85 18.66
CA ASP A 11 -1.60 -9.95 18.65
C ASP A 11 -2.12 -9.71 17.21
N ARG A 12 -1.26 -9.86 16.18
CA ARG A 12 -1.60 -9.67 14.76
C ARG A 12 -0.77 -10.56 13.83
N VAL A 13 -1.46 -11.30 12.97
CA VAL A 13 -0.85 -11.99 11.82
C VAL A 13 -1.02 -11.09 10.61
N ASP A 14 -0.01 -10.27 10.31
CA ASP A 14 0.01 -9.52 9.05
C ASP A 14 0.46 -10.45 7.92
N VAL A 15 -0.33 -10.48 6.85
CA VAL A 15 0.02 -11.21 5.63
C VAL A 15 0.87 -10.29 4.77
N GLU A 16 2.17 -10.56 4.75
CA GLU A 16 3.14 -9.82 3.95
C GLU A 16 3.75 -10.72 2.88
N TRP A 17 3.82 -10.23 1.65
CA TRP A 17 4.50 -10.90 0.55
C TRP A 17 5.68 -10.07 0.07
N MET A 18 6.83 -10.70 -0.15
CA MET A 18 7.97 -10.04 -0.79
C MET A 18 7.96 -10.39 -2.28
N ILE A 19 7.70 -9.40 -3.13
CA ILE A 19 7.69 -9.56 -4.59
C ILE A 19 8.44 -8.37 -5.19
N LEU A 20 9.41 -8.63 -6.07
CA LEU A 20 10.27 -7.60 -6.69
C LEU A 20 11.04 -6.72 -5.69
N GLY A 21 11.42 -7.27 -4.53
CA GLY A 21 12.08 -6.52 -3.46
C GLY A 21 11.19 -5.50 -2.75
N LEU A 22 9.88 -5.50 -3.06
CA LEU A 22 8.88 -4.69 -2.39
C LEU A 22 8.11 -5.56 -1.41
N ARG A 23 7.78 -4.97 -0.25
CA ARG A 23 6.83 -5.56 0.69
C ARG A 23 5.43 -5.22 0.18
N TRP A 24 4.65 -6.27 -0.08
CA TRP A 24 3.27 -6.20 -0.50
C TRP A 24 2.39 -6.61 0.66
N ARG A 25 1.49 -5.73 1.06
CA ARG A 25 0.40 -6.05 1.97
C ARG A 25 -0.94 -5.89 1.25
N LEU A 26 -2.02 -6.27 1.91
CA LEU A 26 -3.36 -6.33 1.31
C LEU A 26 -3.78 -5.03 0.60
N PRO A 27 -3.67 -3.82 1.21
CA PRO A 27 -4.00 -2.58 0.52
C PRO A 27 -3.19 -2.33 -0.76
N ALA A 28 -1.88 -2.54 -0.73
CA ALA A 28 -1.03 -2.43 -1.92
C ALA A 28 -1.43 -3.42 -3.02
N MET A 29 -1.78 -4.66 -2.67
CA MET A 29 -2.29 -5.65 -3.63
C MET A 29 -3.63 -5.23 -4.23
N VAL A 30 -4.57 -4.74 -3.41
CA VAL A 30 -5.87 -4.24 -3.87
C VAL A 30 -5.67 -3.05 -4.83
N ALA A 31 -4.75 -2.14 -4.51
CA ALA A 31 -4.40 -1.04 -5.38
C ALA A 31 -3.87 -1.53 -6.74
N LEU A 32 -2.96 -2.51 -6.75
CA LEU A 32 -2.45 -3.08 -8.01
C LEU A 32 -3.55 -3.77 -8.82
N ILE A 33 -4.39 -4.59 -8.18
CA ILE A 33 -5.50 -5.28 -8.87
C ILE A 33 -6.48 -4.26 -9.46
N SER A 34 -6.74 -3.15 -8.76
CA SER A 34 -7.63 -2.10 -9.25
C SER A 34 -7.13 -1.41 -10.53
N THR A 35 -5.84 -1.44 -10.84
CA THR A 35 -5.33 -0.91 -12.12
C THR A 35 -5.76 -1.76 -13.31
N ILE A 36 -5.94 -3.09 -13.12
CA ILE A 36 -6.47 -3.98 -14.15
C ILE A 36 -7.93 -3.63 -14.43
N PHE A 37 -8.73 -3.45 -13.39
CA PHE A 37 -10.12 -3.01 -13.53
C PHE A 37 -10.24 -1.64 -14.19
N ALA A 38 -9.38 -0.68 -13.81
CA ALA A 38 -9.33 0.62 -14.45
C ALA A 38 -8.99 0.52 -15.95
N GLY A 39 -8.00 -0.30 -16.31
CA GLY A 39 -7.67 -0.57 -17.71
C GLY A 39 -8.83 -1.21 -18.48
N LEU A 40 -9.56 -2.13 -17.86
CA LEU A 40 -10.73 -2.79 -18.46
C LEU A 40 -11.89 -1.81 -18.66
N ILE A 41 -12.13 -0.90 -17.73
CA ILE A 41 -13.12 0.18 -17.89
C ILE A 41 -12.72 1.08 -19.06
N VAL A 42 -11.45 1.48 -19.17
CA VAL A 42 -10.96 2.29 -20.30
C VAL A 42 -11.12 1.55 -21.62
N TYR A 43 -10.88 0.24 -21.64
CA TYR A 43 -11.08 -0.61 -22.81
C TYR A 43 -12.55 -0.61 -23.28
N MET A 44 -13.51 -0.69 -22.35
CA MET A 44 -14.94 -0.69 -22.68
C MET A 44 -15.42 0.64 -23.29
N VAL A 45 -14.76 1.75 -22.97
CA VAL A 45 -15.17 3.09 -23.41
C VAL A 45 -14.39 3.58 -24.63
N SER A 46 -13.16 3.10 -24.84
CA SER A 46 -12.27 3.58 -25.90
C SER A 46 -11.86 2.46 -26.86
N ASN A 47 -10.67 1.88 -26.67
CA ASN A 47 -10.13 0.77 -27.45
C ASN A 47 -8.89 0.19 -26.73
N ALA A 48 -8.39 -0.95 -27.22
CA ALA A 48 -7.20 -1.60 -26.66
C ALA A 48 -5.95 -0.71 -26.68
N TRP A 49 -5.79 0.10 -27.72
CA TRP A 49 -4.60 0.93 -27.92
C TRP A 49 -4.47 2.04 -26.87
N VAL A 50 -5.58 2.54 -26.33
CA VAL A 50 -5.59 3.52 -25.23
C VAL A 50 -5.60 2.80 -23.88
N ALA A 51 -6.37 1.72 -23.75
CA ALA A 51 -6.54 1.01 -22.50
C ALA A 51 -5.25 0.37 -21.98
N VAL A 52 -4.46 -0.24 -22.88
CA VAL A 52 -3.22 -0.92 -22.49
C VAL A 52 -2.18 0.06 -21.92
N PRO A 53 -1.83 1.18 -22.61
CA PRO A 53 -0.93 2.19 -22.03
C PRO A 53 -1.44 2.78 -20.72
N VAL A 54 -2.74 3.09 -20.62
CA VAL A 54 -3.32 3.65 -19.39
C VAL A 54 -3.21 2.67 -18.23
N GLY A 55 -3.56 1.39 -18.45
CA GLY A 55 -3.42 0.34 -17.44
C GLY A 55 -1.98 0.16 -16.97
N LEU A 56 -1.01 0.19 -17.90
CA LEU A 56 0.42 0.12 -17.58
C LEU A 56 0.88 1.34 -16.76
N ILE A 57 0.50 2.56 -17.16
CA ILE A 57 0.85 3.78 -16.43
C ILE A 57 0.32 3.72 -14.99
N LEU A 58 -0.93 3.27 -14.80
CA LEU A 58 -1.51 3.11 -13.48
C LEU A 58 -0.76 2.06 -12.65
N ALA A 59 -0.45 0.89 -13.23
CA ALA A 59 0.29 -0.16 -12.56
C ALA A 59 1.70 0.31 -12.14
N PHE A 60 2.41 1.01 -13.02
CA PHE A 60 3.70 1.63 -12.69
C PHE A 60 3.56 2.68 -11.58
N GLY A 61 2.51 3.50 -11.62
CA GLY A 61 2.20 4.46 -10.55
C GLY A 61 2.05 3.77 -9.19
N VAL A 62 1.31 2.67 -9.12
CA VAL A 62 1.15 1.88 -7.88
C VAL A 62 2.49 1.33 -7.41
N LEU A 63 3.32 0.77 -8.30
CA LEU A 63 4.66 0.28 -7.93
C LEU A 63 5.55 1.38 -7.33
N HIS A 64 5.51 2.58 -7.92
CA HIS A 64 6.26 3.72 -7.40
C HIS A 64 5.76 4.16 -6.03
N ILE A 65 4.44 4.21 -5.82
CA ILE A 65 3.84 4.55 -4.53
C ILE A 65 4.22 3.51 -3.47
N VAL A 66 4.08 2.21 -3.77
CA VAL A 66 4.45 1.12 -2.85
C VAL A 66 5.93 1.18 -2.50
N ARG A 67 6.80 1.44 -3.48
CA ARG A 67 8.24 1.63 -3.23
C ARG A 67 8.52 2.81 -2.30
N TRP A 68 7.82 3.92 -2.49
CA TRP A 68 7.96 5.10 -1.65
C TRP A 68 7.49 4.85 -0.21
N ILE A 69 6.33 4.19 -0.05
CA ILE A 69 5.78 3.79 1.26
C ILE A 69 6.73 2.82 1.98
N ASN A 70 7.23 1.80 1.29
CA ASN A 70 8.21 0.86 1.84
C ASN A 70 9.53 1.56 2.23
N GLY A 71 9.89 2.64 1.54
CA GLY A 71 11.02 3.48 1.92
C GLY A 71 10.80 4.30 3.20
N MET A 72 9.55 4.64 3.55
CA MET A 72 9.23 5.35 4.78
C MET A 72 9.30 4.48 6.02
N ASP A 73 9.04 3.18 5.88
CA ASP A 73 9.10 2.22 6.98
C ASP A 73 9.85 0.94 6.57
N PRO A 74 11.19 1.00 6.58
CA PRO A 74 12.03 -0.14 6.19
C PRO A 74 11.84 -1.35 7.11
N GLN A 75 11.52 -1.08 8.38
CA GLN A 75 11.31 -2.10 9.40
C GLN A 75 9.89 -2.69 9.34
N GLY A 76 8.93 -1.97 8.73
CA GLY A 76 7.53 -2.36 8.59
C GLY A 76 6.82 -2.53 9.92
N VAL A 77 7.18 -1.70 10.89
CA VAL A 77 6.61 -1.70 12.23
C VAL A 77 5.20 -1.09 12.20
N LEU A 78 4.93 -0.21 11.24
CA LEU A 78 3.64 0.46 11.08
C LEU A 78 2.77 -0.30 10.09
N HIS A 79 1.49 -0.47 10.42
CA HIS A 79 0.48 -1.01 9.50
C HIS A 79 0.34 -0.12 8.26
N GLU A 80 0.09 -0.74 7.10
CA GLU A 80 -0.07 -0.02 5.83
C GLU A 80 -1.23 0.98 5.86
N PHE A 81 -2.34 0.64 6.55
CA PHE A 81 -3.43 1.58 6.82
C PHE A 81 -3.02 2.78 7.68
N THR A 82 -2.16 2.55 8.67
CA THR A 82 -1.64 3.62 9.53
C THR A 82 -0.72 4.54 8.74
N GLN A 83 0.14 3.98 7.88
CA GLN A 83 1.00 4.74 6.98
C GLN A 83 0.20 5.57 5.98
N LEU A 84 -0.81 4.96 5.31
CA LEU A 84 -1.74 5.67 4.43
C LEU A 84 -2.50 6.79 5.17
N GLY A 85 -2.97 6.51 6.38
CA GLY A 85 -3.65 7.48 7.23
C GLY A 85 -2.75 8.63 7.67
N LEU A 86 -1.48 8.35 7.97
CA LEU A 86 -0.47 9.36 8.26
C LEU A 86 -0.24 10.24 7.04
N ILE A 87 0.01 9.66 5.86
CA ILE A 87 0.19 10.40 4.59
C ILE A 87 -1.01 11.30 4.33
N LEU A 88 -2.24 10.77 4.41
CA LEU A 88 -3.46 11.56 4.22
C LEU A 88 -3.56 12.74 5.20
N ARG A 89 -3.12 12.55 6.45
CA ARG A 89 -3.09 13.62 7.46
C ARG A 89 -1.99 14.65 7.19
N THR A 90 -0.77 14.24 6.85
CA THR A 90 0.31 15.18 6.51
C THR A 90 -0.03 15.98 5.26
N THR A 91 -0.65 15.37 4.24
CA THR A 91 -1.08 16.08 3.03
C THR A 91 -2.18 17.10 3.33
N ARG A 92 -3.11 16.80 4.25
CA ARG A 92 -4.19 17.72 4.66
C ARG A 92 -3.77 18.78 5.68
N ARG A 93 -2.72 18.52 6.47
CA ARG A 93 -2.16 19.45 7.46
C ARG A 93 -0.63 19.39 7.42
N PRO A 94 0.00 20.04 6.45
CA PRO A 94 1.45 19.98 6.25
C PRO A 94 2.25 20.77 7.30
N VAL A 95 1.59 21.57 8.15
CA VAL A 95 2.25 22.42 9.14
C VAL A 95 1.97 21.91 10.56
N ILE A 96 3.00 21.31 11.18
CA ILE A 96 3.05 21.14 12.63
C ILE A 96 3.66 22.42 13.18
N ASN A 97 2.82 23.36 13.60
CA ASN A 97 3.30 24.57 14.24
C ASN A 97 3.55 24.28 15.73
N ASN A 98 4.82 24.22 16.13
CA ASN A 98 5.23 24.01 17.53
C ASN A 98 5.15 25.29 18.39
N THR A 99 4.62 26.40 17.86
CA THR A 99 4.59 27.70 18.57
C THR A 99 3.57 27.80 19.72
N GLY A 100 3.10 26.69 20.29
CA GLY A 100 2.03 26.70 21.29
C GLY A 100 2.13 25.68 22.42
N ARG A 101 3.18 24.85 22.49
CA ARG A 101 3.40 24.00 23.68
C ARG A 101 4.25 24.78 24.69
N ARG A 102 3.57 25.53 25.55
CA ARG A 102 4.05 25.89 26.90
C ARG A 102 3.32 25.02 27.90
#